data_AF-A0AAU3Y3T4-F1
#
_entry.id   AF-A0AAU3Y3T4-F1
#
_cell.length_a   1.000
_cell.length_b   1.000
_cell.length_c   1.000
_cell.angle_alpha   90.00
_cell.angle_beta   90.00
_cell.angle_gamma   90.00
#
_symmetry.space_group_name_H-M   'P 1'
#
loop_
_entity.id
_entity.type
_entity.pdbx_description
1 polymer ?
#
loop_
_entity_poly.entity_id
_entity_poly.type
_entity_poly.pdbx_seq_one_letter_code
_entity_poly.pdbx_strand_id
1 'polypeptide(L)'
;MAPGSHAPPHGHPVPSPHAALVGGETVPRERVDAVLDAVPARDREARPEGQARAERQRRRWATQVVVADELARRACAARGLAPPAEPARGLAVSGTEVADLGSIIAVALAHSPAARTLLSALEAEQRVPEKAVRGYYDRNPDRFLTSEALRRGVDPYGGAGPGDFLPYDEVHDDVVRELRRAMGRQAFFDWLDRARADVEYTPGHEHPGDPSHPDHEHRH
;
A
#
# COMPACT_ATOMS: atom_id res chain seq x y z
N MET A 1 8.83 32.69 -56.74
CA MET A 1 9.48 31.81 -55.75
C MET A 1 9.27 32.43 -54.38
N ALA A 2 8.39 31.85 -53.56
CA ALA A 2 8.19 32.27 -52.17
C ALA A 2 8.99 31.33 -51.26
N PRO A 3 9.71 31.81 -50.23
CA PRO A 3 10.37 30.93 -49.28
C PRO A 3 9.34 30.37 -48.30
N GLY A 4 9.26 29.04 -48.25
CA GLY A 4 8.42 28.30 -47.31
C GLY A 4 8.86 28.57 -45.87
N SER A 5 7.89 28.95 -45.04
CA SER A 5 8.05 29.08 -43.60
C SER A 5 8.23 27.68 -42.99
N HIS A 6 9.43 27.40 -42.45
CA HIS A 6 9.66 26.20 -41.64
C HIS A 6 9.05 26.42 -40.26
N ALA A 7 7.97 25.69 -39.97
CA ALA A 7 7.50 25.52 -38.61
C ALA A 7 8.58 24.79 -37.78
N PRO A 8 8.87 25.23 -36.54
CA PRO A 8 9.84 24.56 -35.69
C PRO A 8 9.34 23.16 -35.31
N PRO A 9 10.24 22.18 -35.14
CA PRO A 9 9.86 20.83 -34.70
C PRO A 9 9.19 20.92 -33.33
N HIS A 10 8.07 20.22 -33.17
CA HIS A 10 7.39 20.03 -31.89
C HIS A 10 8.39 19.42 -30.90
N GLY A 11 8.97 20.27 -30.05
CA GLY A 11 9.80 19.80 -28.93
C GLY A 11 8.93 18.94 -28.03
N HIS A 12 9.29 17.67 -27.88
CA HIS A 12 8.72 16.86 -26.82
C HIS A 12 8.92 17.63 -25.49
N PRO A 13 7.87 17.82 -24.68
CA PRO A 13 8.00 18.56 -23.43
C PRO A 13 9.10 17.89 -22.61
N VAL A 14 10.11 18.69 -22.23
CA VAL A 14 11.17 18.22 -21.34
C VAL A 14 10.48 17.72 -20.08
N PRO A 15 10.70 16.46 -19.68
CA PRO A 15 10.00 15.93 -18.54
C PRO A 15 10.37 16.71 -17.28
N SER A 16 9.38 17.00 -16.44
CA SER A 16 9.62 17.67 -15.16
C SER A 16 10.65 16.91 -14.32
N PRO A 17 11.58 17.60 -13.62
CA PRO A 17 12.58 16.96 -12.76
C PRO A 17 11.97 16.37 -11.47
N HIS A 18 10.74 16.75 -11.12
CA HIS A 18 10.01 16.27 -9.96
C HIS A 18 8.70 15.59 -10.39
N ALA A 19 8.26 14.64 -9.57
CA ALA A 19 7.02 13.89 -9.77
C ALA A 19 5.84 14.50 -8.98
N ALA A 20 6.14 15.14 -7.84
CA ALA A 20 5.16 15.79 -6.98
C ALA A 20 5.83 16.86 -6.12
N LEU A 21 5.02 17.70 -5.49
CA LEU A 21 5.37 18.56 -4.37
C LEU A 21 4.60 18.09 -3.13
N VAL A 22 5.29 18.00 -2.00
CA VAL A 22 4.68 17.72 -0.71
C VAL A 22 5.00 18.90 0.19
N GLY A 23 4.00 19.64 0.64
CA GLY A 23 4.20 20.86 1.45
C GLY A 23 5.23 21.83 0.85
N GLY A 24 5.24 21.97 -0.49
CA GLY A 24 6.16 22.85 -1.23
C GLY A 24 7.56 22.29 -1.51
N GLU A 25 7.96 21.13 -0.98
CA GLU A 25 9.25 20.51 -1.34
C GLU A 25 9.09 19.45 -2.43
N THR A 26 10.12 19.33 -3.28
CA THR A 26 10.10 18.45 -4.45
C THR A 26 10.31 16.98 -4.10
N VAL A 27 9.44 16.13 -4.64
CA VAL A 27 9.68 14.70 -4.74
C VAL A 27 10.38 14.44 -6.08
N PRO A 28 11.68 14.10 -6.09
CA PRO A 28 12.44 13.96 -7.32
C PRO A 28 11.95 12.77 -8.14
N ARG A 29 11.93 12.94 -9.46
CA ARG A 29 11.53 11.89 -10.40
C ARG A 29 12.41 10.64 -10.30
N GLU A 30 13.68 10.82 -9.98
CA GLU A 30 14.67 9.74 -9.82
C GLU A 30 14.23 8.68 -8.80
N ARG A 31 13.48 9.08 -7.74
CA ARG A 31 12.90 8.13 -6.78
C ARG A 31 11.81 7.26 -7.41
N VAL A 32 11.04 7.81 -8.35
CA VAL A 32 10.01 7.06 -9.10
C VAL A 32 10.68 6.04 -10.00
N ASP A 33 11.74 6.46 -10.72
CA ASP A 33 12.50 5.57 -11.60
C ASP A 33 13.14 4.42 -10.80
N ALA A 34 13.70 4.71 -9.62
CA ALA A 34 14.25 3.67 -8.71
C ALA A 34 13.19 2.63 -8.27
N VAL A 35 11.94 3.04 -8.05
CA VAL A 35 10.84 2.10 -7.74
C VAL A 35 10.47 1.26 -8.97
N LEU A 36 10.43 1.87 -10.15
CA LEU A 36 10.13 1.16 -11.41
C LEU A 36 11.19 0.10 -11.73
N ASP A 37 12.46 0.37 -11.43
CA ASP A 37 13.57 -0.58 -11.60
C ASP A 37 13.51 -1.71 -10.57
N ALA A 38 13.19 -1.38 -9.31
CA ALA A 38 13.13 -2.35 -8.22
C ALA A 38 11.94 -3.32 -8.33
N VAL A 39 10.82 -2.86 -8.90
CA VAL A 39 9.60 -3.64 -9.07
C VAL A 39 9.33 -3.76 -10.57
N PRO A 40 9.71 -4.86 -11.26
CA PRO A 40 9.50 -5.00 -12.71
C PRO A 40 8.04 -5.28 -13.09
N ALA A 41 7.65 -4.97 -14.32
CA ALA A 41 6.29 -5.22 -14.83
C ALA A 41 5.99 -6.72 -14.83
N ARG A 42 4.83 -7.11 -14.29
CA ARG A 42 4.41 -8.52 -14.25
C ARG A 42 3.98 -9.03 -15.63
N ASP A 43 3.26 -8.21 -16.38
CA ASP A 43 2.76 -8.54 -17.72
C ASP A 43 3.26 -7.51 -18.75
N ARG A 44 3.67 -8.00 -19.92
CA ARG A 44 4.03 -7.15 -21.06
C ARG A 44 2.87 -7.10 -22.04
N GLU A 45 2.30 -5.92 -22.24
CA GLU A 45 1.35 -5.68 -23.32
C GLU A 45 2.00 -5.96 -24.67
N ALA A 46 1.30 -6.64 -25.57
CA ALA A 46 1.85 -7.00 -26.87
C ALA A 46 1.78 -5.85 -27.88
N ARG A 47 0.80 -4.95 -27.74
CA ARG A 47 0.57 -3.84 -28.66
C ARG A 47 1.29 -2.56 -28.19
N PRO A 48 1.88 -1.76 -29.10
CA PRO A 48 2.58 -0.53 -28.73
C PRO A 48 1.74 0.47 -27.92
N GLU A 49 0.46 0.64 -28.28
CA GLU A 49 -0.46 1.52 -27.54
C GLU A 49 -0.75 0.99 -26.13
N GLY A 50 -0.88 -0.33 -25.98
CA GLY A 50 -1.03 -0.99 -24.69
C GLY A 50 0.22 -0.86 -23.83
N GLN A 51 1.40 -0.98 -24.42
CA GLN A 51 2.68 -0.77 -23.75
C GLN A 51 2.79 0.67 -23.23
N ALA A 52 2.52 1.66 -24.09
CA ALA A 52 2.58 3.07 -23.69
C ALA A 52 1.56 3.40 -22.57
N ARG A 53 0.36 2.81 -22.60
CA ARG A 53 -0.62 2.92 -21.50
C ARG A 53 -0.08 2.29 -20.22
N ALA A 54 0.40 1.05 -20.28
CA ALA A 54 0.92 0.32 -19.14
C ALA A 54 2.08 1.08 -18.48
N GLU A 55 2.98 1.67 -19.27
CA GLU A 55 4.08 2.51 -18.77
C GLU A 55 3.59 3.77 -18.04
N ARG A 56 2.57 4.46 -18.57
CA ARG A 56 1.97 5.62 -17.88
C ARG A 56 1.35 5.21 -16.55
N GLN A 57 0.58 4.13 -16.53
CA GLN A 57 -0.03 3.61 -15.31
C GLN A 57 1.03 3.17 -14.30
N ARG A 58 2.11 2.55 -14.76
CA ARG A 58 3.25 2.19 -13.91
C ARG A 58 3.91 3.39 -13.27
N ARG A 59 4.17 4.45 -14.04
CA ARG A 59 4.79 5.67 -13.53
C ARG A 59 3.91 6.35 -12.49
N ARG A 60 2.60 6.44 -12.74
CA ARG A 60 1.61 6.95 -11.77
C ARG A 60 1.61 6.11 -10.50
N TRP A 61 1.53 4.78 -10.63
CA TRP A 61 1.59 3.84 -9.51
C TRP A 61 2.87 4.00 -8.69
N ALA A 62 4.03 4.03 -9.33
CA ALA A 62 5.32 4.21 -8.66
C ALA A 62 5.41 5.58 -7.97
N THR A 63 4.80 6.62 -8.55
CA THR A 63 4.68 7.93 -7.88
C THR A 63 3.90 7.80 -6.58
N GLN A 64 2.79 7.07 -6.56
CA GLN A 64 2.00 6.87 -5.33
C GLN A 64 2.80 6.16 -4.23
N VAL A 65 3.67 5.21 -4.60
CA VAL A 65 4.59 4.53 -3.68
C VAL A 65 5.60 5.52 -3.10
N VAL A 66 6.25 6.33 -3.95
CA VAL A 66 7.25 7.32 -3.52
C VAL A 66 6.65 8.40 -2.64
N VAL A 67 5.46 8.90 -2.99
CA VAL A 67 4.72 9.89 -2.19
C VAL A 67 4.35 9.30 -0.83
N ALA A 68 3.92 8.03 -0.76
CA ALA A 68 3.66 7.38 0.53
C ALA A 68 4.93 7.27 1.40
N ASP A 69 6.09 6.95 0.82
CA ASP A 69 7.38 6.97 1.53
C ASP A 69 7.73 8.38 2.04
N GLU A 70 7.57 9.40 1.20
CA GLU A 70 7.85 10.80 1.58
C GLU A 70 6.96 11.28 2.73
N LEU A 71 5.65 11.07 2.63
CA LEU A 71 4.69 11.42 3.67
C LEU A 71 5.03 10.70 4.98
N ALA A 72 5.43 9.42 4.90
CA ALA A 72 5.82 8.66 6.08
C ALA A 72 7.11 9.17 6.73
N ARG A 73 8.12 9.59 5.95
CA ARG A 73 9.36 10.20 6.46
C ARG A 73 9.05 11.46 7.24
N ARG A 74 8.21 12.33 6.68
CA ARG A 74 7.79 13.58 7.32
C ARG A 74 6.97 13.34 8.58
N ALA A 75 6.04 12.39 8.54
CA ALA A 75 5.28 12.00 9.73
C ALA A 75 6.18 11.42 10.83
N CYS A 76 7.19 10.62 10.46
CA CYS A 76 8.19 10.14 11.42
C CYS A 76 8.96 11.31 12.03
N ALA A 77 9.48 12.23 11.22
CA ALA A 77 10.20 13.41 11.69
C ALA A 77 9.35 14.28 12.63
N ALA A 78 8.09 14.56 12.26
CA ALA A 78 7.15 15.32 13.07
C ALA A 78 6.80 14.64 14.41
N ARG A 79 6.84 13.30 14.45
CA ARG A 79 6.62 12.50 15.67
C ARG A 79 7.90 12.18 16.44
N GLY A 80 9.07 12.63 15.98
CA GLY A 80 10.36 12.27 16.58
C GLY A 80 10.72 10.79 16.48
N LEU A 81 10.14 10.07 15.51
CA LEU A 81 10.46 8.67 15.24
C LEU A 81 11.72 8.58 14.39
N ALA A 82 12.57 7.58 14.66
CA ALA A 82 13.82 7.35 13.94
C ALA A 82 13.73 6.04 13.12
N PRO A 83 13.33 6.12 11.84
CA PRO A 83 13.38 4.97 10.94
C PRO A 83 14.82 4.48 10.76
N PRO A 84 15.04 3.17 10.58
CA PRO A 84 16.38 2.66 10.30
C PRO A 84 16.88 3.21 8.96
N ALA A 85 18.18 3.52 8.90
CA ALA A 85 18.81 4.19 7.77
C ALA A 85 18.87 3.33 6.50
N GLU A 86 18.95 2.01 6.65
CA GLU A 86 18.99 1.10 5.50
C GLU A 86 17.58 0.70 5.05
N PRO A 87 17.29 0.75 3.73
CA PRO A 87 16.11 0.07 3.22
C PRO A 87 16.20 -1.41 3.60
N ALA A 88 15.10 -1.99 4.07
CA ALA A 88 15.04 -3.44 4.22
C ALA A 88 15.22 -4.03 2.81
N ARG A 89 16.36 -4.67 2.57
CA ARG A 89 16.67 -5.25 1.26
C ARG A 89 15.60 -6.28 0.90
N GLY A 90 14.98 -6.13 -0.27
CA GLY A 90 14.36 -7.25 -1.00
C GLY A 90 13.22 -7.97 -0.29
N LEU A 91 12.36 -7.27 0.48
CA LEU A 91 11.08 -7.87 0.86
C LEU A 91 10.23 -8.05 -0.40
N ALA A 92 10.23 -9.28 -0.92
CA ALA A 92 9.33 -9.66 -1.99
C ALA A 92 7.89 -9.43 -1.49
N VAL A 93 7.16 -8.56 -2.17
CA VAL A 93 5.76 -8.30 -1.82
C VAL A 93 4.94 -9.53 -2.19
N SER A 94 4.40 -10.19 -1.18
CA SER A 94 3.58 -11.40 -1.37
C SER A 94 2.26 -11.05 -2.07
N GLY A 95 1.73 -11.98 -2.85
CA GLY A 95 0.38 -11.85 -3.43
C GLY A 95 -0.69 -11.62 -2.36
N THR A 96 -0.56 -12.24 -1.20
CA THR A 96 -1.45 -12.05 -0.06
C THR A 96 -1.40 -10.62 0.48
N GLU A 97 -0.20 -10.02 0.60
CA GLU A 97 -0.08 -8.64 1.07
C GLU A 97 -0.69 -7.64 0.07
N VAL A 98 -0.55 -7.91 -1.23
CA VAL A 98 -1.21 -7.09 -2.26
C VAL A 98 -2.73 -7.21 -2.15
N ALA A 99 -3.26 -8.40 -1.91
CA ALA A 99 -4.70 -8.61 -1.74
C ALA A 99 -5.24 -7.90 -0.48
N ASP A 100 -4.48 -7.95 0.62
CA ASP A 100 -4.90 -7.40 1.91
C ASP A 100 -4.76 -5.87 1.99
N LEU A 101 -3.71 -5.31 1.38
CA LEU A 101 -3.30 -3.91 1.57
C LEU A 101 -3.41 -3.05 0.30
N GLY A 102 -3.59 -3.68 -0.86
CA GLY A 102 -3.40 -3.04 -2.16
C GLY A 102 -1.92 -2.90 -2.53
N SER A 103 -1.64 -2.88 -3.83
CA SER A 103 -0.27 -2.92 -4.36
C SER A 103 0.59 -1.72 -3.96
N ILE A 104 0.00 -0.52 -3.90
CA ILE A 104 0.73 0.71 -3.54
C ILE A 104 1.24 0.61 -2.10
N ILE A 105 0.39 0.22 -1.15
CA ILE A 105 0.76 0.18 0.26
C ILE A 105 1.69 -0.98 0.56
N ALA A 106 1.42 -2.15 -0.04
CA ALA A 106 2.27 -3.31 0.11
C ALA A 106 3.71 -3.01 -0.36
N VAL A 107 3.87 -2.35 -1.51
CA VAL A 107 5.20 -1.92 -2.00
C VAL A 107 5.77 -0.78 -1.16
N ALA A 108 4.98 0.21 -0.74
CA ALA A 108 5.47 1.27 0.15
C ALA A 108 6.03 0.67 1.46
N LEU A 109 5.33 -0.27 2.10
CA LEU A 109 5.80 -0.93 3.31
C LEU A 109 7.03 -1.82 3.07
N ALA A 110 7.17 -2.45 1.90
CA ALA A 110 8.36 -3.22 1.57
C ALA A 110 9.60 -2.32 1.41
N HIS A 111 9.44 -1.16 0.75
CA HIS A 111 10.57 -0.31 0.35
C HIS A 111 10.85 0.87 1.29
N SER A 112 9.92 1.24 2.17
CA SER A 112 10.05 2.38 3.08
C SER A 112 10.24 1.96 4.54
N PRO A 113 11.46 2.13 5.11
CA PRO A 113 11.66 2.06 6.54
C PRO A 113 10.76 3.02 7.33
N ALA A 114 10.49 4.21 6.79
CA ALA A 114 9.66 5.20 7.44
C ALA A 114 8.20 4.76 7.51
N ALA A 115 7.63 4.22 6.43
CA ALA A 115 6.27 3.70 6.42
C ALA A 115 6.09 2.57 7.44
N ARG A 116 7.05 1.62 7.52
CA ARG A 116 7.01 0.56 8.54
C ARG A 116 7.14 1.10 9.95
N THR A 117 8.03 2.07 10.17
CA THR A 117 8.21 2.70 11.50
C THR A 117 6.93 3.40 11.94
N LEU A 118 6.29 4.15 11.03
CA LEU A 118 5.03 4.81 11.29
C LEU A 118 3.90 3.81 11.55
N LEU A 119 3.78 2.75 10.74
CA LEU A 119 2.79 1.70 10.95
C LEU A 119 2.95 1.05 12.34
N SER A 120 4.18 0.69 12.73
CA SER A 120 4.46 0.14 14.06
C SER A 120 4.07 1.09 15.19
N ALA A 121 4.32 2.40 15.02
CA ALA A 121 3.90 3.40 16.00
C ALA A 121 2.37 3.50 16.10
N LEU A 122 1.67 3.53 14.95
CA LEU A 122 0.21 3.55 14.90
C LEU A 122 -0.39 2.28 15.49
N GLU A 123 0.19 1.10 15.23
CA GLU A 123 -0.21 -0.17 15.86
C GLU A 123 -0.04 -0.12 17.39
N ALA A 124 1.06 0.44 17.89
CA ALA A 124 1.31 0.58 19.32
C ALA A 124 0.33 1.53 20.02
N GLU A 125 -0.21 2.52 19.29
CA GLU A 125 -1.25 3.44 19.77
C GLU A 125 -2.63 2.76 19.90
N GLN A 126 -2.83 1.58 19.28
CA GLN A 126 -4.14 0.92 19.28
C GLN A 126 -4.42 0.14 20.58
N ARG A 127 -5.52 0.51 21.23
CA ARG A 127 -6.11 -0.24 22.34
C ARG A 127 -7.23 -1.15 21.84
N VAL A 128 -7.03 -2.46 21.94
CA VAL A 128 -8.05 -3.47 21.61
C VAL A 128 -8.94 -3.69 22.84
N PRO A 129 -10.25 -3.39 22.78
CA PRO A 129 -11.15 -3.67 23.89
C PRO A 129 -11.40 -5.18 24.02
N GLU A 130 -11.47 -5.69 25.25
CA GLU A 130 -11.78 -7.10 25.54
C GLU A 130 -13.03 -7.61 24.81
N LYS A 131 -14.09 -6.79 24.79
CA LYS A 131 -15.33 -7.10 24.07
C LYS A 131 -15.11 -7.35 22.58
N ALA A 132 -14.15 -6.69 21.95
CA ALA A 132 -13.81 -6.90 20.54
C ALA A 132 -13.08 -8.23 20.34
N VAL A 133 -12.16 -8.58 21.26
CA VAL A 133 -11.45 -9.87 21.26
C VAL A 133 -12.46 -11.02 21.40
N ARG A 134 -13.32 -10.95 22.42
CA ARG A 134 -14.37 -11.95 22.68
C ARG A 134 -15.33 -12.06 21.50
N GLY A 135 -15.81 -10.91 21.00
CA GLY A 135 -16.70 -10.90 19.84
C GLY A 135 -16.05 -11.42 18.56
N TYR A 136 -14.74 -11.25 18.38
CA TYR A 136 -14.01 -11.85 17.26
C TYR A 136 -13.93 -13.37 17.42
N TYR A 137 -13.58 -13.86 18.61
CA TYR A 137 -13.57 -15.30 18.91
C TYR A 137 -14.92 -15.95 18.60
N ASP A 138 -16.01 -15.38 19.14
CA ASP A 138 -17.35 -15.94 19.00
C ASP A 138 -17.88 -15.88 17.55
N ARG A 139 -17.45 -14.91 16.72
CA ARG A 139 -17.91 -14.75 15.33
C ARG A 139 -17.11 -15.53 14.30
N ASN A 140 -15.93 -16.04 14.64
CA ASN A 140 -15.05 -16.76 13.71
C ASN A 140 -14.76 -18.18 14.22
N PRO A 141 -15.79 -19.00 14.52
CA PRO A 141 -15.60 -20.31 15.14
C PRO A 141 -14.76 -21.27 14.30
N ASP A 142 -14.76 -21.11 12.97
CA ASP A 142 -13.94 -21.87 12.02
C ASP A 142 -12.43 -21.69 12.25
N ARG A 143 -12.02 -20.52 12.74
CA ARG A 143 -10.60 -20.22 13.01
C ARG A 143 -10.08 -20.85 14.29
N PHE A 144 -10.97 -21.26 15.18
CA PHE A 144 -10.62 -21.73 16.53
C PHE A 144 -10.92 -23.20 16.75
N LEU A 145 -11.22 -23.98 15.70
CA LEU A 145 -11.32 -25.42 15.84
C LEU A 145 -9.98 -26.03 16.26
N THR A 146 -10.03 -27.00 17.18
CA THR A 146 -8.88 -27.84 17.49
C THR A 146 -8.47 -28.64 16.25
N SER A 147 -7.19 -29.04 16.18
CA SER A 147 -6.72 -29.87 15.07
C SER A 147 -7.45 -31.21 14.96
N GLU A 148 -7.97 -31.75 16.07
CA GLU A 148 -8.78 -32.97 16.06
C GLU A 148 -10.17 -32.74 15.48
N ALA A 149 -10.85 -31.66 15.87
CA ALA A 149 -12.15 -31.29 15.29
C ALA A 149 -12.05 -31.06 13.77
N LEU A 150 -10.98 -30.39 13.33
CA LEU A 150 -10.67 -30.23 11.90
C LEU A 150 -10.49 -31.57 11.18
N ARG A 151 -9.74 -32.51 11.76
CA ARG A 151 -9.55 -33.86 11.18
C ARG A 151 -10.84 -34.65 11.07
N ARG A 152 -11.75 -34.49 12.02
CA ARG A 152 -13.09 -35.13 12.01
C ARG A 152 -14.06 -34.45 11.04
N GLY A 153 -13.69 -33.30 10.46
CA GLY A 153 -14.57 -32.54 9.55
C GLY A 153 -15.76 -31.90 10.24
N VAL A 154 -15.59 -31.47 11.50
CA VAL A 154 -16.64 -30.80 12.28
C VAL A 154 -17.05 -29.49 11.60
N ASP A 155 -18.35 -29.28 11.45
CA ASP A 155 -18.90 -27.99 11.02
C ASP A 155 -18.91 -27.00 12.20
N PRO A 156 -18.08 -25.93 12.16
CA PRO A 156 -17.98 -24.95 13.24
C PRO A 156 -19.26 -24.12 13.46
N TYR A 157 -20.22 -24.13 12.52
CA TYR A 157 -21.44 -23.31 12.59
C TYR A 157 -22.70 -24.09 12.99
N GLY A 158 -22.64 -25.43 13.09
CA GLY A 158 -23.83 -26.24 13.37
C GLY A 158 -23.60 -27.63 13.96
N GLY A 159 -22.36 -28.12 14.04
CA GLY A 159 -22.04 -29.48 14.51
C GLY A 159 -20.98 -29.57 15.60
N ALA A 160 -20.36 -28.46 15.99
CA ALA A 160 -19.28 -28.42 16.97
C ALA A 160 -19.81 -28.39 18.42
N GLY A 161 -19.21 -29.19 19.29
CA GLY A 161 -19.39 -29.10 20.74
C GLY A 161 -18.36 -28.16 21.38
N PRO A 162 -18.51 -27.79 22.67
CA PRO A 162 -17.56 -26.91 23.35
C PRO A 162 -16.11 -27.41 23.35
N GLY A 163 -15.89 -28.73 23.35
CA GLY A 163 -14.55 -29.34 23.30
C GLY A 163 -13.91 -29.36 21.91
N ASP A 164 -14.61 -28.93 20.87
CA ASP A 164 -14.09 -28.88 19.51
C ASP A 164 -13.29 -27.60 19.24
N PHE A 165 -13.37 -26.61 20.12
CA PHE A 165 -12.71 -25.31 19.99
C PHE A 165 -11.50 -25.16 20.93
N LEU A 166 -10.48 -24.43 20.48
CA LEU A 166 -9.38 -23.96 21.31
C LEU A 166 -9.93 -23.03 22.41
N PRO A 167 -9.53 -23.21 23.68
CA PRO A 167 -9.98 -22.36 24.77
C PRO A 167 -9.69 -20.87 24.51
N TYR A 168 -10.62 -20.01 24.90
CA TYR A 168 -10.50 -18.56 24.69
C TYR A 168 -9.19 -17.99 25.26
N ASP A 169 -8.84 -18.36 26.49
CA ASP A 169 -7.65 -17.86 27.18
C ASP A 169 -6.34 -18.26 26.47
N GLU A 170 -6.33 -19.39 25.75
CA GLU A 170 -5.15 -19.85 24.99
C GLU A 170 -4.93 -19.03 23.71
N VAL A 171 -6.01 -18.58 23.08
CA VAL A 171 -5.94 -17.82 21.82
C VAL A 171 -6.07 -16.31 22.01
N HIS A 172 -6.38 -15.87 23.23
CA HIS A 172 -6.68 -14.48 23.57
C HIS A 172 -5.61 -13.51 23.05
N ASP A 173 -4.34 -13.73 23.41
CA ASP A 173 -3.25 -12.82 23.08
C ASP A 173 -2.96 -12.76 21.57
N ASP A 174 -3.16 -13.88 20.88
CA ASP A 174 -3.03 -13.94 19.43
C ASP A 174 -4.13 -13.14 18.73
N VAL A 175 -5.38 -13.27 19.20
CA VAL A 175 -6.50 -12.46 18.71
C VAL A 175 -6.27 -10.97 19.00
N VAL A 176 -5.80 -10.62 20.20
CA VAL A 176 -5.45 -9.23 20.54
C VAL A 176 -4.40 -8.68 19.57
N ARG A 177 -3.36 -9.45 19.28
CA ARG A 177 -2.29 -9.05 18.36
C ARG A 177 -2.80 -8.90 16.93
N GLU A 178 -3.66 -9.80 16.47
CA GLU A 178 -4.29 -9.73 15.14
C GLU A 178 -5.17 -8.48 15.01
N LEU A 179 -6.08 -8.26 15.96
CA LEU A 179 -6.95 -7.10 15.96
C LEU A 179 -6.17 -5.79 16.07
N ARG A 180 -5.11 -5.73 16.89
CA ARG A 180 -4.25 -4.55 17.01
C ARG A 180 -3.59 -4.20 15.67
N ARG A 181 -3.06 -5.20 14.96
CA ARG A 181 -2.47 -5.03 13.62
C ARG A 181 -3.51 -4.54 12.62
N ALA A 182 -4.71 -5.13 12.61
CA ALA A 182 -5.79 -4.71 11.73
C ALA A 182 -6.20 -3.26 11.99
N MET A 183 -6.37 -2.87 13.26
CA MET A 183 -6.67 -1.50 13.66
C MET A 183 -5.54 -0.53 13.27
N GLY A 184 -4.28 -0.92 13.45
CA GLY A 184 -3.13 -0.08 13.07
C GLY A 184 -3.01 0.13 11.57
N ARG A 185 -3.29 -0.91 10.77
CA ARG A 185 -3.38 -0.79 9.30
C ARG A 185 -4.50 0.17 8.88
N GLN A 186 -5.68 0.07 9.50
CA GLN A 186 -6.78 1.00 9.25
C GLN A 186 -6.38 2.44 9.59
N ALA A 187 -5.77 2.65 10.76
CA ALA A 187 -5.27 3.97 11.15
C ALA A 187 -4.20 4.52 10.19
N PHE A 188 -3.35 3.65 9.64
CA PHE A 188 -2.36 4.02 8.62
C PHE A 188 -3.05 4.42 7.30
N PHE A 189 -4.07 3.69 6.84
CA PHE A 189 -4.83 4.08 5.65
C PHE A 189 -5.52 5.42 5.83
N ASP A 190 -6.24 5.59 6.94
CA ASP A 190 -6.93 6.85 7.26
C ASP A 190 -5.96 8.02 7.36
N TRP A 191 -4.76 7.79 7.93
CA TRP A 191 -3.70 8.80 7.98
C TRP A 191 -3.18 9.14 6.58
N LEU A 192 -2.87 8.13 5.76
CA LEU A 192 -2.27 8.35 4.44
C LEU A 192 -3.24 9.07 3.51
N ASP A 193 -4.53 8.73 3.58
CA ASP A 193 -5.59 9.41 2.83
C ASP A 193 -5.63 10.91 3.15
N ARG A 194 -5.66 11.26 4.44
CA ARG A 194 -5.57 12.67 4.88
C ARG A 194 -4.26 13.33 4.46
N ALA A 195 -3.14 12.64 4.62
CA ALA A 195 -1.81 13.18 4.32
C ALA A 195 -1.62 13.47 2.82
N ARG A 196 -2.35 12.78 1.94
CA ARG A 196 -2.32 13.00 0.49
C ARG A 196 -3.07 14.25 0.03
N ALA A 197 -3.95 14.81 0.86
CA ALA A 197 -4.73 16.00 0.50
C ALA A 197 -3.84 17.21 0.16
N ASP A 198 -2.64 17.28 0.74
CA ASP A 198 -1.68 18.39 0.55
C ASP A 198 -0.60 18.07 -0.50
N VAL A 199 -0.82 17.07 -1.36
CA VAL A 199 0.14 16.67 -2.40
C VAL A 199 -0.25 17.26 -3.74
N GLU A 200 0.68 17.99 -4.37
CA GLU A 200 0.52 18.51 -5.72
C GLU A 200 1.28 17.60 -6.70
N TYR A 201 0.57 16.89 -7.57
CA TYR A 201 1.20 16.00 -8.54
C TYR A 201 1.58 16.76 -9.81
N THR A 202 2.76 16.46 -10.35
CA THR A 202 3.16 16.91 -11.67
C THR A 202 2.28 16.23 -12.73
N PRO A 203 1.93 16.89 -13.85
CA PRO A 203 1.19 16.27 -14.93
C PRO A 203 1.80 14.92 -15.39
N GLY A 204 0.99 13.87 -15.43
CA GLY A 204 1.39 12.51 -15.77
C GLY A 204 1.91 11.66 -14.61
N HIS A 205 1.86 12.18 -13.38
CA HIS A 205 2.25 11.52 -12.12
C HIS A 205 1.09 11.39 -11.10
N GLU A 206 -0.13 11.71 -11.53
CA GLU A 206 -1.34 11.68 -10.72
C GLU A 206 -1.74 10.25 -10.30
N HIS A 207 -2.86 10.12 -9.58
CA HIS A 207 -3.33 8.81 -9.13
C HIS A 207 -3.76 7.93 -10.34
N PRO A 208 -3.38 6.64 -10.41
CA PRO A 208 -3.77 5.73 -11.50
C PRO A 208 -5.27 5.61 -11.75
N GLY A 209 -6.06 5.70 -10.68
CA GLY A 209 -7.52 5.66 -10.71
C GLY A 209 -8.22 7.01 -10.84
N ASP A 210 -7.50 8.10 -11.13
CA ASP A 210 -8.11 9.42 -11.30
C ASP A 210 -9.01 9.45 -12.55
N PRO A 211 -10.33 9.66 -12.41
CA PRO A 211 -11.27 9.58 -13.52
C PRO A 211 -11.08 10.69 -14.57
N SER A 212 -10.32 11.75 -14.27
CA SER A 212 -9.96 12.79 -15.24
C SER A 212 -9.02 12.28 -16.34
N HIS A 213 -8.43 11.10 -16.17
CA HIS A 213 -7.53 10.51 -17.15
C HIS A 213 -8.21 9.49 -18.07
N PRO A 214 -7.93 9.54 -19.38
CA PRO A 214 -8.55 8.63 -20.36
C PRO A 214 -8.14 7.17 -20.18
N ASP A 215 -7.07 6.92 -19.43
CA ASP A 215 -6.51 5.60 -19.14
C ASP A 215 -6.68 5.16 -17.69
N HIS A 216 -7.58 5.79 -16.91
CA HIS A 216 -7.84 5.40 -15.52
C HIS A 216 -8.21 3.91 -15.43
N GLU A 217 -7.59 3.20 -14.48
CA GLU A 217 -7.88 1.80 -14.21
C GLU A 217 -8.54 1.67 -12.84
N HIS A 218 -9.84 1.37 -12.83
CA HIS A 218 -10.51 0.76 -11.68
C HIS A 218 -10.27 -0.75 -11.75
N ARG A 219 -9.21 -1.24 -11.12
CA ARG A 219 -9.07 -2.67 -10.85
C ARG A 219 -9.36 -2.90 -9.37
N HIS A 220 -10.54 -3.46 -9.08
CA HIS A 220 -10.89 -4.07 -7.80
C HIS A 220 -10.27 -5.46 -7.69
#